data_AF-A0A7V8FEY1-F1
#
_entry.id   AF-A0A7V8FEY1-F1
#
_cell.length_a   1.000
_cell.length_b   1.000
_cell.length_c   1.000
_cell.angle_alpha   90.00
_cell.angle_beta   90.00
_cell.angle_gamma   90.00
#
_symmetry.space_group_name_H-M   'P 1'
#
loop_
_entity.id
_entity.type
_entity.pdbx_description
1 polymer ?
#
loop_
_entity_poly.entity_id
_entity_poly.type
_entity_poly.pdbx_seq_one_letter_code
_entity_poly.pdbx_strand_id
1 'polypeptide(L)'
;MAGPSPAMARPEFCRQESAHMKKVVAFMGIALALAGCQREWIPPPPPASKAPVAASDSPMLKLAPSTLSVCQPGSVVTASWDASGVPGTTAVQLWVAGSTGEKLFAGGAAVGSAATGEWTTPGMRFLLKSADGSTVVAEATAGGPGC
;
A
#
# COMPACT_ATOMS: atom_id res chain seq x y z
N MET A 1 -6.82 -40.72 -35.14
CA MET A 1 -6.49 -39.45 -35.82
C MET A 1 -5.80 -38.56 -34.79
N ALA A 2 -4.62 -38.07 -35.16
CA ALA A 2 -3.58 -37.60 -34.26
C ALA A 2 -3.49 -36.07 -34.19
N GLY A 3 -3.22 -35.57 -32.98
CA GLY A 3 -2.47 -34.34 -32.66
C GLY A 3 -3.17 -32.98 -32.86
N PRO A 4 -2.52 -31.86 -32.48
CA PRO A 4 -1.42 -31.69 -31.51
C PRO A 4 -1.59 -30.48 -30.55
N SER A 5 -0.74 -30.40 -29.51
CA SER A 5 -0.39 -29.15 -28.81
C SER A 5 0.31 -28.16 -29.77
N PRO A 6 0.25 -26.84 -29.54
CA PRO A 6 1.42 -26.12 -29.00
C PRO A 6 1.08 -24.87 -28.13
N ALA A 7 1.84 -24.63 -27.05
CA ALA A 7 2.90 -23.60 -26.93
C ALA A 7 2.37 -22.15 -26.87
N MET A 8 2.37 -21.53 -25.68
CA MET A 8 3.39 -20.57 -25.26
C MET A 8 3.79 -19.56 -26.34
N ALA A 9 3.38 -18.30 -26.18
CA ALA A 9 4.24 -17.15 -26.43
C ALA A 9 3.68 -15.93 -25.70
N ARG A 10 4.47 -15.47 -24.71
CA ARG A 10 4.37 -14.16 -24.06
C ARG A 10 4.74 -13.04 -25.06
N PRO A 11 5.03 -11.85 -24.54
CA PRO A 11 4.20 -10.70 -24.26
C PRO A 11 4.44 -9.67 -25.39
N GLU A 12 4.10 -8.40 -25.18
CA GLU A 12 4.80 -7.20 -25.69
C GLU A 12 3.75 -6.07 -25.68
N PHE A 13 3.78 -5.24 -24.64
CA PHE A 13 4.44 -3.93 -24.76
C PHE A 13 3.79 -3.05 -25.85
N CYS A 14 2.78 -2.29 -25.44
CA CYS A 14 2.59 -0.91 -25.88
C CYS A 14 1.66 -0.27 -24.85
N ARG A 15 2.18 0.55 -23.92
CA ARG A 15 2.54 1.95 -24.16
C ARG A 15 1.28 2.67 -24.68
N GLN A 16 0.55 3.34 -23.79
CA GLN A 16 0.57 4.81 -23.68
C GLN A 16 -0.08 5.43 -24.95
N GLU A 17 -1.12 6.24 -24.92
CA GLU A 17 -1.12 7.56 -24.33
C GLU A 17 -2.45 8.27 -24.61
N SER A 18 -2.77 9.19 -23.72
CA SER A 18 -3.72 10.30 -23.83
C SER A 18 -3.82 10.95 -25.21
N ALA A 19 -5.04 11.39 -25.58
CA ALA A 19 -5.40 12.80 -25.73
C ALA A 19 -6.51 13.03 -26.79
N HIS A 20 -7.52 13.80 -26.36
CA HIS A 20 -8.41 14.69 -27.10
C HIS A 20 -8.27 14.80 -28.63
N MET A 21 -9.41 14.80 -29.36
CA MET A 21 -10.07 16.06 -29.80
C MET A 21 -11.14 15.84 -30.91
N LYS A 22 -12.35 16.32 -30.61
CA LYS A 22 -13.42 16.91 -31.45
C LYS A 22 -13.62 16.51 -32.94
N LYS A 23 -14.89 16.10 -33.18
CA LYS A 23 -15.86 16.55 -34.20
C LYS A 23 -16.04 15.74 -35.51
N VAL A 24 -17.21 15.06 -35.55
CA VAL A 24 -18.29 15.14 -36.57
C VAL A 24 -18.01 14.53 -37.97
N VAL A 25 -18.75 13.46 -38.33
CA VAL A 25 -19.72 13.36 -39.45
C VAL A 25 -20.09 11.87 -39.70
N ALA A 26 -21.34 11.68 -40.13
CA ALA A 26 -22.17 10.50 -40.34
C ALA A 26 -21.72 9.45 -41.39
N PHE A 27 -22.62 8.46 -41.60
CA PHE A 27 -22.66 7.32 -42.55
C PHE A 27 -22.25 5.98 -41.94
N MET A 28 -23.23 5.17 -41.48
CA MET A 28 -24.01 4.20 -42.27
C MET A 28 -23.27 2.86 -42.44
N GLY A 29 -23.72 1.88 -41.66
CA GLY A 29 -23.64 0.44 -41.93
C GLY A 29 -22.26 -0.17 -42.15
N ILE A 30 -21.68 -0.79 -41.11
CA ILE A 30 -20.79 -1.96 -41.18
C ILE A 30 -20.70 -2.56 -39.76
N ALA A 31 -20.79 -3.89 -39.69
CA ALA A 31 -20.69 -4.67 -38.46
C ALA A 31 -19.37 -4.40 -37.72
N LEU A 32 -19.44 -4.03 -36.44
CA LEU A 32 -18.31 -4.05 -35.51
C LEU A 32 -18.81 -4.34 -34.09
N ALA A 33 -18.03 -5.14 -33.38
CA ALA A 33 -18.30 -5.63 -32.04
C ALA A 33 -18.18 -4.54 -30.95
N LEU A 34 -18.76 -4.88 -29.79
CA LEU A 34 -18.46 -4.39 -28.43
C LEU A 34 -18.91 -2.97 -28.04
N ALA A 35 -19.22 -2.87 -26.74
CA ALA A 35 -19.43 -1.66 -25.95
C ALA A 35 -20.83 -1.00 -26.00
N GLY A 36 -21.87 -1.80 -25.80
CA GLY A 36 -23.12 -1.32 -25.21
C GLY A 36 -23.08 -1.50 -23.70
N CYS A 37 -22.73 -0.42 -22.98
CA CYS A 37 -22.76 -0.20 -21.54
C CYS A 37 -23.27 -1.39 -20.69
N GLN A 38 -22.35 -2.27 -20.30
CA GLN A 38 -22.54 -3.00 -19.05
C GLN A 38 -22.70 -1.90 -18.00
N ARG A 39 -23.90 -1.78 -17.44
CA ARG A 39 -24.04 -1.17 -16.12
C ARG A 39 -23.13 -2.02 -15.26
N GLU A 40 -21.93 -1.53 -14.99
CA GLU A 40 -21.07 -2.05 -13.95
C GLU A 40 -21.97 -1.98 -12.72
N TRP A 41 -22.55 -3.12 -12.39
CA TRP A 41 -23.17 -3.35 -11.12
C TRP A 41 -22.04 -3.06 -10.16
N ILE A 42 -22.01 -1.85 -9.60
CA ILE A 42 -21.13 -1.55 -8.48
C ILE A 42 -21.64 -2.51 -7.42
N PRO A 43 -20.92 -3.63 -7.12
CA PRO A 43 -21.34 -4.43 -6.01
C PRO A 43 -21.34 -3.49 -4.80
N PRO A 44 -22.37 -3.53 -3.94
CA PRO A 44 -22.31 -2.78 -2.70
C PRO A 44 -20.95 -3.10 -2.05
N PRO A 45 -20.21 -2.10 -1.53
CA PRO A 45 -18.97 -2.37 -0.85
C PRO A 45 -19.27 -3.50 0.15
N PRO A 46 -18.52 -4.62 0.13
CA PRO A 46 -18.77 -5.69 1.08
C PRO A 46 -18.80 -5.05 2.47
N PRO A 47 -19.81 -5.35 3.31
CA PRO A 47 -19.92 -4.73 4.62
C PRO A 47 -18.59 -4.97 5.32
N ALA A 48 -17.81 -3.89 5.52
CA ALA A 48 -16.39 -3.89 5.88
C ALA A 48 -15.98 -5.20 6.56
N SER A 49 -15.69 -6.19 5.72
CA SER A 49 -15.42 -7.52 6.22
C SER A 49 -14.06 -7.38 6.87
N LYS A 50 -13.90 -7.96 8.05
CA LYS A 50 -12.65 -8.01 8.82
C LYS A 50 -11.55 -8.69 8.00
N ALA A 51 -11.09 -8.05 6.95
CA ALA A 51 -9.99 -8.49 6.15
C ALA A 51 -8.75 -8.38 7.04
N PRO A 52 -7.86 -9.39 7.02
CA PRO A 52 -6.56 -9.24 7.66
C PRO A 52 -5.89 -8.00 7.06
N VAL A 53 -5.51 -7.08 7.93
CA VAL A 53 -4.72 -5.93 7.51
C VAL A 53 -3.38 -6.51 7.07
N ALA A 54 -3.07 -6.40 5.77
CA ALA A 54 -1.78 -6.88 5.29
C ALA A 54 -0.69 -6.03 5.94
N ALA A 55 0.36 -6.69 6.42
CA ALA A 55 1.56 -5.97 6.81
C ALA A 55 2.13 -5.28 5.57
N SER A 56 2.39 -3.99 5.67
CA SER A 56 3.09 -3.26 4.62
C SER A 56 4.36 -2.71 5.21
N ASP A 57 5.50 -3.17 4.71
CA ASP A 57 6.82 -2.65 5.04
C ASP A 57 7.36 -1.84 3.87
N SER A 58 7.88 -0.65 4.14
CA SER A 58 8.60 0.14 3.14
C SER A 58 10.05 -0.33 3.00
N PRO A 59 10.77 0.02 1.91
CA PRO A 59 12.20 -0.25 1.80
C PRO A 59 13.02 0.43 2.91
N MET A 60 12.53 1.56 3.41
CA MET A 60 13.19 2.39 4.43
C MET A 60 12.66 2.18 5.86
N LEU A 61 11.53 1.49 6.03
CA LEU A 61 10.92 1.24 7.33
C LEU A 61 10.40 -0.20 7.37
N LYS A 62 10.95 -0.99 8.29
CA LYS A 62 10.62 -2.39 8.53
C LYS A 62 10.03 -2.56 9.93
N LEU A 63 9.00 -3.38 10.04
CA LEU A 63 8.36 -3.78 11.28
C LEU A 63 8.57 -5.28 11.50
N ALA A 64 9.08 -5.64 12.67
CA ALA A 64 9.31 -7.04 13.06
C ALA A 64 8.72 -7.32 14.45
N PRO A 65 7.80 -8.28 14.61
CA PRO A 65 7.16 -9.07 13.57
C PRO A 65 6.21 -8.21 12.72
N SER A 66 6.17 -8.48 11.41
CA SER A 66 5.28 -7.76 10.48
C SER A 66 3.82 -8.19 10.64
N THR A 67 3.58 -9.42 11.11
CA THR A 67 2.26 -9.94 11.45
C THR A 67 2.09 -10.12 12.95
N LEU A 68 1.02 -9.54 13.49
CA LEU A 68 0.63 -9.67 14.88
C LEU A 68 -0.39 -10.78 15.05
N SER A 69 -0.30 -11.51 16.16
CA SER A 69 -1.26 -12.55 16.51
C SER A 69 -2.58 -11.95 16.98
N VAL A 70 -3.70 -12.62 16.68
CA VAL A 70 -5.08 -12.16 16.91
C VAL A 70 -5.30 -11.66 18.35
N CYS A 71 -5.82 -10.44 18.47
CA CYS A 71 -6.55 -9.85 19.61
C CYS A 71 -5.93 -10.06 21.00
N GLN A 72 -4.61 -10.05 21.07
CA GLN A 72 -3.91 -9.81 22.32
C GLN A 72 -3.94 -8.31 22.64
N PRO A 73 -3.88 -7.92 23.94
CA PRO A 73 -4.00 -6.52 24.37
C PRO A 73 -2.92 -5.58 23.81
N GLY A 74 -1.89 -6.16 23.18
CA GLY A 74 -0.92 -5.50 22.32
C GLY A 74 0.21 -6.46 22.03
N SER A 75 1.06 -6.14 21.07
CA SER A 75 2.26 -6.90 20.77
C SER A 75 3.45 -5.98 20.62
N VAL A 76 4.62 -6.46 21.05
CA VAL A 76 5.88 -5.75 20.85
C VAL A 76 6.29 -5.88 19.38
N VAL A 77 6.50 -4.75 18.71
CA VAL A 77 6.99 -4.66 17.34
C VAL A 77 8.25 -3.81 17.34
N THR A 78 9.32 -4.33 16.77
CA THR A 78 10.52 -3.56 16.50
C THR A 78 10.40 -2.86 15.17
N ALA A 79 10.39 -1.54 15.20
CA ALA A 79 10.48 -0.71 14.01
C ALA A 79 11.95 -0.37 13.74
N SER A 80 12.44 -0.75 12.57
CA SER A 80 13.79 -0.45 12.10
C SER A 80 13.71 0.40 10.86
N TRP A 81 14.51 1.46 10.78
CA TRP A 81 14.50 2.38 9.66
C TRP A 81 15.89 2.72 9.14
N ASP A 82 15.94 3.01 7.85
CA ASP A 82 17.09 3.55 7.16
C ASP A 82 16.63 4.63 6.18
N ALA A 83 16.89 5.88 6.56
CA ALA A 83 16.62 7.07 5.76
C ALA A 83 17.90 7.72 5.24
N SER A 84 19.05 7.03 5.24
CA SER A 84 20.31 7.62 4.77
C SER A 84 20.29 7.95 3.27
N GLY A 85 19.39 7.31 2.52
CA GLY A 85 19.15 7.60 1.11
C GLY A 85 18.36 8.88 0.84
N VAL A 86 17.80 9.54 1.86
CA VAL A 86 17.03 10.79 1.67
C VAL A 86 17.95 12.00 1.83
N PRO A 87 18.15 12.80 0.78
CA PRO A 87 19.01 13.97 0.85
C PRO A 87 18.46 14.99 1.86
N GLY A 88 19.33 15.47 2.75
CA GLY A 88 18.96 16.46 3.78
C GLY A 88 18.36 15.89 5.07
N THR A 89 18.14 14.57 5.15
CA THR A 89 17.60 13.92 6.35
C THR A 89 18.73 13.43 7.23
N THR A 90 19.07 14.18 8.29
CA THR A 90 20.05 13.75 9.31
C THR A 90 19.39 13.10 10.52
N ALA A 91 18.13 13.46 10.77
CA ALA A 91 17.31 12.93 11.84
C ALA A 91 15.90 12.65 11.32
N VAL A 92 15.24 11.69 11.95
CA VAL A 92 13.87 11.27 11.63
C VAL A 92 13.05 11.14 12.89
N GLN A 93 11.74 11.19 12.70
CA GLN A 93 10.74 10.99 13.73
C GLN A 93 9.82 9.86 13.31
N LEU A 94 9.71 8.82 14.13
CA LEU A 94 8.77 7.74 13.96
C LEU A 94 7.47 8.07 14.72
N TRP A 95 6.41 8.27 13.95
CA TRP A 95 5.07 8.56 14.42
C TRP A 95 4.18 7.33 14.30
N VAL A 96 3.20 7.23 15.17
CA VAL A 96 2.20 6.17 15.15
C VAL A 96 0.84 6.82 14.96
N ALA A 97 0.20 6.49 13.84
CA ALA A 97 -1.16 6.90 13.53
C ALA A 97 -2.14 5.83 14.04
N GLY A 98 -2.87 6.16 15.10
CA GLY A 98 -3.95 5.36 15.66
C GLY A 98 -5.32 6.00 15.46
N SER A 99 -6.35 5.43 16.09
CA SER A 99 -7.73 5.94 16.03
C SER A 99 -7.90 7.33 16.66
N THR A 100 -7.04 7.68 17.62
CA THR A 100 -7.06 8.97 18.35
C THR A 100 -6.17 10.04 17.72
N GLY A 101 -5.49 9.73 16.61
CA GLY A 101 -4.56 10.63 15.93
C GLY A 101 -3.12 10.10 15.87
N GLU A 102 -2.20 10.99 15.50
CA GLU A 102 -0.78 10.68 15.37
C GLU A 102 -0.02 11.03 16.65
N LYS A 103 0.81 10.11 17.15
CA LYS A 103 1.67 10.33 18.31
C LYS A 103 3.12 10.07 17.95
N LEU A 104 4.01 10.97 18.35
CA LEU A 104 5.44 10.74 18.26
C LEU A 104 5.81 9.55 19.17
N PHE A 105 6.36 8.51 18.57
CA PHE A 105 6.77 7.30 19.28
C PHE A 105 8.27 7.31 19.56
N ALA A 106 9.08 7.58 18.53
CA ALA A 106 10.53 7.67 18.65
C ALA A 106 11.09 8.75 17.73
N GLY A 107 12.26 9.27 18.05
CA GLY A 107 13.01 10.18 17.19
C GLY A 107 14.49 9.89 17.33
N GLY A 108 15.25 10.06 16.26
CA GLY A 108 16.68 9.73 16.27
C GLY A 108 17.38 10.09 14.98
N ALA A 109 18.57 9.51 14.78
CA ALA A 109 19.33 9.64 13.54
C ALA A 109 18.59 9.00 12.35
N ALA A 110 19.03 9.35 11.14
CA ALA A 110 18.48 8.82 9.88
C ALA A 110 18.44 7.29 9.80
N VAL A 111 19.28 6.58 10.54
CA VAL A 111 19.27 5.11 10.66
C VAL A 111 19.09 4.75 12.13
N GLY A 112 18.21 3.81 12.42
CA GLY A 112 17.95 3.39 13.79
C GLY A 112 16.89 2.31 13.92
N SER A 113 16.64 1.92 15.16
CA SER A 113 15.58 0.98 15.51
C SER A 113 14.98 1.29 16.87
N ALA A 114 13.68 1.10 17.02
CA ALA A 114 12.96 1.25 18.28
C ALA A 114 11.93 0.13 18.44
N ALA A 115 11.95 -0.53 19.60
CA ALA A 115 10.94 -1.49 19.98
C ALA A 115 9.73 -0.77 20.57
N THR A 116 8.54 -1.03 20.02
CA THR A 116 7.28 -0.60 20.59
C THR A 116 7.00 -1.38 21.88
N GLY A 117 6.02 -0.90 22.65
CA GLY A 117 5.52 -1.65 23.81
C GLY A 117 4.42 -2.62 23.41
N GLU A 118 3.87 -3.31 24.41
CA GLU A 118 2.69 -4.18 24.31
C GLU A 118 1.39 -3.37 24.12
N TRP A 119 1.39 -2.48 23.13
CA TRP A 119 0.24 -1.66 22.74
C TRP A 119 0.05 -1.64 21.22
N THR A 120 0.99 -2.18 20.43
CA THR A 120 0.81 -2.24 18.98
C THR A 120 -0.29 -3.24 18.64
N THR A 121 -1.31 -2.77 17.93
CA THR A 121 -2.42 -3.58 17.45
C THR A 121 -2.37 -3.73 15.92
N PRO A 122 -2.99 -4.79 15.36
CA PRO A 122 -3.12 -4.93 13.92
C PRO A 122 -3.79 -3.70 13.29
N GLY A 123 -3.23 -3.21 12.18
CA GLY A 123 -3.72 -2.04 11.45
C GLY A 123 -3.20 -0.70 11.96
N MET A 124 -2.39 -0.66 13.01
CA MET A 124 -1.66 0.56 13.38
C MET A 124 -0.66 0.93 12.28
N ARG A 125 -0.65 2.22 11.95
CA ARG A 125 0.24 2.80 10.94
C ARG A 125 1.42 3.48 11.61
N PHE A 126 2.61 3.17 11.13
CA PHE A 126 3.89 3.76 11.51
C PHE A 126 4.33 4.68 10.38
N LEU A 127 4.52 5.95 10.69
CA LEU A 127 4.90 7.00 9.75
C LEU A 127 6.29 7.49 10.12
N LEU A 128 7.27 7.22 9.27
CA LEU A 128 8.60 7.80 9.41
C LEU A 128 8.58 9.18 8.75
N LYS A 129 8.83 10.22 9.53
CA LYS A 129 8.88 11.61 9.08
C LYS A 129 10.29 12.19 9.19
N SER A 130 10.56 13.22 8.40
CA SER A 130 11.75 14.05 8.55
C SER A 130 11.83 14.71 9.94
N ALA A 131 13.00 15.23 10.32
CA ALA A 131 13.26 15.88 11.60
C ALA A 131 12.31 17.05 11.92
N ASP A 132 11.78 17.72 10.90
CA ASP A 132 10.82 18.82 11.01
C ASP A 132 9.36 18.35 11.02
N GLY A 133 9.11 17.04 10.80
CA GLY A 133 7.78 16.44 10.87
C GLY A 133 6.85 16.77 9.69
N SER A 134 7.31 17.56 8.71
CA SER A 134 6.50 17.99 7.56
C SER A 134 6.32 16.90 6.50
N THR A 135 7.35 16.08 6.31
CA THR A 135 7.45 15.14 5.19
C THR A 135 7.49 13.72 5.70
N VAL A 136 6.57 12.88 5.24
CA VAL A 136 6.60 11.42 5.45
C VAL A 136 7.58 10.82 4.44
N VAL A 137 8.67 10.25 4.95
CA VAL A 137 9.71 9.62 4.13
C VAL A 137 9.40 8.14 3.86
N ALA A 138 8.72 7.48 4.80
CA ALA A 138 8.33 6.08 4.68
C ALA A 138 7.13 5.80 5.59
N GLU A 139 6.38 4.77 5.24
CA GLU A 139 5.29 4.28 6.09
C GLU A 139 5.31 2.75 6.16
N ALA A 140 4.84 2.23 7.28
CA ALA A 140 4.64 0.81 7.47
C ALA A 140 3.36 0.56 8.28
N THR A 141 2.69 -0.56 8.04
CA THR A 141 1.48 -0.94 8.77
C THR A 141 1.71 -2.27 9.45
N ALA A 142 1.42 -2.34 10.75
CA ALA A 142 1.44 -3.60 11.47
C ALA A 142 0.33 -4.50 10.91
N GLY A 143 0.70 -5.60 10.28
CA GLY A 143 -0.25 -6.53 9.72
C GLY A 143 -0.84 -7.45 10.78
N GLY A 144 -1.98 -8.03 10.45
CA GLY A 144 -2.62 -9.03 11.29
C GLY A 144 -4.11 -9.14 11.00
N PRO A 145 -4.75 -10.23 11.45
CA PRO A 145 -6.21 -10.34 11.43
C PRO A 145 -6.80 -9.12 12.18
N GLY A 146 -7.69 -8.39 11.51
CA GLY A 146 -8.36 -7.24 12.10
C GLY A 146 -9.12 -7.66 13.35
N CYS A 147 -8.78 -7.03 14.47
CA CYS A 147 -9.59 -6.98 15.67
C CYS A 147 -10.39 -5.68 15.62
#